data_AF-A0A960C0Q4-F1
#
_entry.id   AF-A0A960C0Q4-F1
#
_cell.length_a   1.000
_cell.length_b   1.000
_cell.length_c   1.000
_cell.angle_alpha   90.00
_cell.angle_beta   90.00
_cell.angle_gamma   90.00
#
_symmetry.space_group_name_H-M   'P 1'
#
loop_
_entity.id
_entity.type
_entity.pdbx_description
1 polymer ?
#
loop_
_entity_poly.entity_id
_entity_poly.type
_entity_poly.pdbx_seq_one_letter_code
_entity_poly.pdbx_strand_id
1 'polypeptide(L)'
;ALAVSMWAGLRIVGVLAPPDEALRRRTVITGMAAGTVALIYAITLLMLRVGLQNLTSGYGWLGICAAGGLLLGVLADARSMLTGRMGSRPSGAAVAVITLSALTLTAVQTAPLLLSVRPTVWDVLLGYELPGPPTAWRLLTFWRLDTFLGVAAVAMAGAYVFAAIRLRRRGDRWPVGRTVSWVAGCLAMLAATGSGVRSYGSAMFSIHMVEHMTLNMFVPVLLVLGAPVTLALRVLPSAAHGAPPGPREWIVRAVHSPFTAFLSNPITAFVLFVGSLYAVYFTPLFDTLVRYHWGHEFMAVHFLITGYLFYWGIIGVDPGPRRLPFLGRLAMLFAVMPFHAFFGIAMMTMESSVGANFYRSLALPWVPDINADQHLGGAIAWGASEVPLVVVVTALVTQWARQDRRAAARADRHADAGYDDDLEAYNNMLRELARQRSNK
;
A
#
# COMPACT_ATOMS: atom_id res chain seq x y z
N ALA A 1 2.13 -18.84 8.08
CA ALA A 1 2.06 -19.92 7.07
C ALA A 1 3.09 -19.73 5.97
N LEU A 2 2.95 -18.74 5.07
CA LEU A 2 3.85 -18.51 3.93
C LEU A 2 5.35 -18.56 4.27
N ALA A 3 5.79 -17.79 5.27
CA ALA A 3 7.19 -17.76 5.68
C ALA A 3 7.72 -19.13 6.14
N VAL A 4 6.94 -19.86 6.94
CA VAL A 4 7.28 -21.22 7.38
C VAL A 4 7.32 -22.19 6.19
N SER A 5 6.34 -22.11 5.28
CA SER A 5 6.28 -22.95 4.08
C SER A 5 7.47 -22.70 3.15
N MET A 6 7.86 -21.44 2.94
CA MET A 6 9.05 -21.09 2.17
C MET A 6 10.32 -21.63 2.84
N TRP A 7 10.50 -21.37 4.14
CA TRP A 7 11.67 -21.83 4.89
C TRP A 7 11.80 -23.35 4.89
N ALA A 8 10.71 -24.07 5.16
CA ALA A 8 10.70 -25.52 5.20
C ALA A 8 10.86 -26.12 3.79
N GLY A 9 10.15 -25.57 2.80
CA GLY A 9 10.22 -25.99 1.41
C GLY A 9 11.64 -25.88 0.85
N LEU A 10 12.32 -24.76 1.08
CA LEU A 10 13.72 -24.57 0.64
C LEU A 10 14.68 -25.60 1.25
N ARG A 11 14.44 -26.02 2.50
CA ARG A 11 15.27 -27.03 3.19
C ARG A 11 14.99 -28.45 2.70
N ILE A 12 13.73 -28.80 2.53
CA ILE A 12 13.32 -30.14 2.10
C ILE A 12 13.69 -30.34 0.63
N VAL A 13 13.30 -29.41 -0.25
CA VAL A 13 13.60 -29.48 -1.69
C VAL A 13 15.10 -29.35 -1.92
N GLY A 14 15.81 -28.49 -1.18
CA GLY A 14 17.25 -28.32 -1.36
C GLY A 14 18.06 -29.61 -1.10
N VAL A 15 17.55 -30.56 -0.31
CA VAL A 15 18.20 -31.87 -0.11
C VAL A 15 17.91 -32.82 -1.28
N LEU A 16 16.69 -32.79 -1.81
CA LEU A 16 16.26 -33.65 -2.92
C LEU A 16 16.80 -33.16 -4.28
N ALA A 17 16.85 -31.85 -4.46
CA ALA A 17 17.27 -31.13 -5.66
C ALA A 17 18.12 -29.92 -5.25
N PRO A 18 19.43 -30.11 -5.04
CA PRO A 18 20.32 -29.03 -4.61
C PRO A 18 20.34 -27.87 -5.60
N PRO A 19 20.28 -26.61 -5.14
CA PRO A 19 20.33 -25.46 -6.02
C PRO A 19 21.70 -25.34 -6.70
N ASP A 20 21.69 -24.88 -7.94
CA ASP A 20 22.88 -24.49 -8.69
C ASP A 20 23.75 -23.53 -7.89
N GLU A 21 25.06 -23.59 -8.10
CA GLU A 21 26.04 -22.78 -7.35
C GLU A 21 25.73 -21.28 -7.43
N ALA A 22 25.27 -20.80 -8.59
CA ALA A 22 24.88 -19.41 -8.81
C ALA A 22 23.67 -18.96 -7.95
N LEU A 23 22.82 -19.89 -7.52
CA LEU A 23 21.59 -19.61 -6.76
C LEU A 23 21.72 -19.92 -5.27
N ARG A 24 22.70 -20.73 -4.84
CA ARG A 24 22.89 -21.12 -3.43
C ARG A 24 22.83 -19.95 -2.45
N ARG A 25 23.54 -18.86 -2.75
CA ARG A 25 23.54 -17.68 -1.89
C ARG A 25 22.15 -17.05 -1.77
N ARG A 26 21.42 -16.95 -2.87
CA ARG A 26 20.05 -16.40 -2.88
C ARG A 26 19.11 -17.31 -2.10
N THR A 27 19.19 -18.62 -2.29
CA THR A 27 18.37 -19.61 -1.59
C THR A 27 18.55 -19.51 -0.08
N VAL A 28 19.79 -19.43 0.42
CA VAL A 28 20.05 -19.30 1.85
C VAL A 28 19.60 -17.93 2.39
N ILE A 29 19.80 -16.82 1.67
CA ILE A 29 19.29 -15.50 2.10
C ILE A 29 17.76 -15.54 2.23
N THR A 30 17.07 -16.09 1.24
CA THR A 30 15.61 -16.22 1.25
C THR A 30 15.14 -17.13 2.39
N GLY A 31 15.82 -18.26 2.58
CA GLY A 31 15.56 -19.18 3.69
C GLY A 31 15.74 -18.50 5.06
N MET A 32 16.86 -17.81 5.27
CA MET A 32 17.16 -17.10 6.50
C MET A 32 16.12 -15.99 6.79
N ALA A 33 15.74 -15.21 5.78
CA ALA A 33 14.73 -14.16 5.92
C ALA A 33 13.36 -14.76 6.28
N ALA A 34 12.91 -15.78 5.55
CA ALA A 34 11.65 -16.47 5.82
C ALA A 34 11.64 -17.14 7.20
N GLY A 35 12.73 -17.80 7.59
CA GLY A 35 12.92 -18.42 8.90
C GLY A 35 12.89 -17.40 10.04
N THR A 36 13.49 -16.23 9.85
CA THR A 36 13.50 -15.14 10.85
C THR A 36 12.09 -14.59 11.07
N VAL A 37 11.35 -14.31 9.99
CA VAL A 37 9.96 -13.86 10.08
C VAL A 37 9.09 -14.92 10.76
N ALA A 38 9.25 -16.19 10.37
CA ALA A 38 8.55 -17.31 10.97
C ALA A 38 8.86 -17.43 12.47
N LEU A 39 10.12 -17.27 12.87
CA LEU A 39 10.56 -17.36 14.25
C LEU A 39 9.95 -16.24 15.11
N ILE A 40 10.02 -14.99 14.65
CA ILE A 40 9.42 -13.85 15.36
C ILE A 40 7.92 -14.10 15.57
N TYR A 41 7.22 -14.57 14.54
CA TYR A 41 5.80 -14.86 14.63
C TYR A 41 5.50 -16.06 15.55
N ALA A 42 6.33 -17.12 15.51
CA ALA A 42 6.20 -18.27 16.38
C ALA A 42 6.36 -17.89 17.87
N ILE A 43 7.36 -17.07 18.19
CA ILE A 43 7.57 -16.53 19.55
C ILE A 43 6.37 -15.68 19.97
N THR A 44 5.87 -14.82 19.08
CA THR A 44 4.70 -13.96 19.35
C THR A 44 3.46 -14.80 19.64
N LEU A 45 3.19 -15.83 18.82
CA LEU A 45 2.09 -16.75 19.04
C LEU A 45 2.25 -17.55 20.34
N LEU A 46 3.46 -18.00 20.68
CA LEU A 46 3.72 -18.70 21.93
C LEU A 46 3.32 -17.81 23.13
N MET A 47 3.70 -16.54 23.11
CA MET A 47 3.34 -15.59 24.16
C MET A 47 1.83 -15.31 24.20
N LEU A 48 1.19 -15.13 23.05
CA LEU A 48 -0.24 -14.75 22.96
C LEU A 48 -1.22 -15.93 23.12
N ARG A 49 -0.81 -17.17 22.82
CA ARG A 49 -1.67 -18.36 22.83
C ARG A 49 -1.40 -19.29 24.00
N VAL A 50 -0.17 -19.28 24.53
CA VAL A 50 0.23 -20.14 25.66
C VAL A 50 0.45 -19.30 26.92
N GLY A 51 1.20 -18.21 26.81
CA GLY A 51 1.65 -17.43 27.95
C GLY A 51 2.71 -18.16 28.76
N LEU A 52 3.47 -17.41 29.58
CA LEU A 52 4.58 -17.96 30.37
C LEU A 52 4.15 -19.09 31.32
N GLN A 53 2.89 -19.05 31.76
CA GLN A 53 2.32 -19.94 32.76
C GLN A 53 2.01 -21.34 32.22
N ASN A 54 1.74 -21.48 30.91
CA ASN A 54 1.32 -22.74 30.29
C ASN A 54 2.38 -23.34 29.36
N LEU A 55 3.65 -22.91 29.46
CA LEU A 55 4.73 -23.40 28.60
C LEU A 55 4.96 -24.92 28.73
N THR A 56 4.63 -25.50 29.89
CA THR A 56 4.73 -26.94 30.17
C THR A 56 3.54 -27.75 29.64
N SER A 57 2.48 -27.11 29.13
CA SER A 57 1.35 -27.80 28.51
C SER A 57 1.77 -28.52 27.22
N GLY A 58 0.99 -29.50 26.76
CA GLY A 58 1.23 -30.18 25.47
C GLY A 58 1.32 -29.20 24.30
N TYR A 59 0.41 -28.21 24.26
CA TYR A 59 0.45 -27.12 23.28
C TYR A 59 1.72 -26.26 23.43
N GLY A 60 2.10 -25.92 24.67
CA GLY A 60 3.29 -25.13 24.98
C GLY A 60 4.57 -25.80 24.48
N TRP A 61 4.74 -27.10 24.74
CA TRP A 61 5.85 -27.89 24.24
C TRP A 61 5.92 -27.92 22.71
N LEU A 62 4.79 -28.12 22.03
CA LEU A 62 4.75 -28.09 20.57
C LEU A 62 5.16 -26.71 20.01
N GLY A 63 4.70 -25.64 20.64
CA GLY A 63 5.10 -24.27 20.28
C GLY A 63 6.59 -24.01 20.51
N ILE A 64 7.17 -24.47 21.62
CA ILE A 64 8.61 -24.39 21.92
C ILE A 64 9.41 -25.20 20.89
N CYS A 65 8.98 -26.42 20.57
CA CYS A 65 9.62 -27.26 19.56
C CYS A 65 9.64 -26.58 18.19
N ALA A 66 8.52 -25.98 17.77
CA ALA A 66 8.44 -25.23 16.52
C ALA A 66 9.37 -24.01 16.52
N ALA A 67 9.35 -23.20 17.58
CA ALA A 67 10.23 -22.04 17.71
C ALA A 67 11.72 -22.45 17.73
N GLY A 68 12.06 -23.52 18.44
CA GLY A 68 13.41 -24.08 18.49
C GLY A 68 13.89 -24.58 17.13
N GLY A 69 13.05 -25.28 16.37
CA GLY A 69 13.38 -25.72 15.02
C GLY A 69 13.63 -24.56 14.05
N LEU A 70 12.80 -23.50 14.13
CA LEU A 70 13.00 -22.27 13.35
C LEU A 70 14.30 -21.57 13.73
N LEU A 71 14.59 -21.44 15.03
CA LEU A 71 15.83 -20.83 15.54
C LEU A 71 17.06 -21.60 15.05
N LEU A 72 17.08 -22.93 15.17
CA LEU A 72 18.16 -23.77 14.67
C LEU A 72 18.35 -23.60 13.16
N GLY A 73 17.25 -23.43 12.41
CA GLY A 73 17.29 -23.10 11.00
C GLY A 73 18.01 -21.79 10.73
N VAL A 74 17.54 -20.70 11.33
CA VAL A 74 18.10 -19.36 11.14
C VAL A 74 19.58 -19.33 11.51
N LEU A 75 19.97 -19.95 12.64
CA LEU A 75 21.37 -20.06 13.05
C LEU A 75 22.21 -20.87 12.06
N ALA A 76 21.68 -21.96 11.51
CA ALA A 76 22.36 -22.75 10.50
C ALA A 76 22.58 -21.95 9.20
N ASP A 77 21.59 -21.17 8.77
CA ASP A 77 21.69 -20.31 7.58
C ASP A 77 22.71 -19.19 7.80
N ALA A 78 22.66 -18.52 8.95
CA ALA A 78 23.64 -17.51 9.34
C ALA A 78 25.07 -18.08 9.38
N ARG A 79 25.26 -19.26 9.97
CA ARG A 79 26.56 -19.95 9.99
C ARG A 79 27.03 -20.32 8.58
N SER A 80 26.13 -20.76 7.69
CA SER A 80 26.49 -21.10 6.31
C SER A 80 26.95 -19.85 5.52
N MET A 81 26.36 -18.68 5.79
CA MET A 81 26.79 -17.39 5.24
C MET A 81 28.19 -17.01 5.73
N LEU A 82 28.45 -17.15 7.03
CA LEU A 82 29.73 -16.79 7.64
C LEU A 82 30.87 -17.73 7.19
N THR A 83 30.57 -19.01 7.00
CA THR A 83 31.58 -20.03 6.67
C THR A 83 31.74 -20.28 5.17
N GLY A 84 30.87 -19.69 4.33
CA GLY A 84 30.81 -19.96 2.89
C GLY A 84 30.38 -21.39 2.50
N ARG A 85 30.03 -22.24 3.48
CA ARG A 85 29.64 -23.64 3.25
C ARG A 85 28.13 -23.79 3.08
N MET A 86 27.65 -23.46 1.89
CA MET A 86 26.22 -23.27 1.56
C MET A 86 25.55 -24.53 0.97
N GLY A 87 25.72 -25.66 1.64
CA GLY A 87 25.15 -26.95 1.20
C GLY A 87 23.87 -27.33 1.95
N SER A 88 22.92 -27.93 1.24
CA SER A 88 21.74 -28.56 1.83
C SER A 88 22.15 -29.79 2.65
N ARG A 89 21.62 -29.92 3.87
CA ARG A 89 21.92 -31.05 4.77
C ARG A 89 20.63 -31.79 5.13
N PRO A 90 20.64 -33.14 5.19
CA PRO A 90 19.47 -33.92 5.58
C PRO A 90 18.96 -33.55 6.97
N SER A 91 19.86 -33.18 7.90
CA SER A 91 19.48 -32.67 9.22
C SER A 91 18.64 -31.40 9.15
N GLY A 92 18.89 -30.52 8.17
CA GLY A 92 18.09 -29.31 7.97
C GLY A 92 16.67 -29.61 7.48
N ALA A 93 16.51 -30.62 6.61
CA ALA A 93 15.20 -31.09 6.17
C ALA A 93 14.43 -31.79 7.30
N ALA A 94 15.11 -32.62 8.11
CA ALA A 94 14.52 -33.25 9.29
C ALA A 94 13.98 -32.21 10.29
N VAL A 95 14.77 -31.17 10.61
CA VAL A 95 14.32 -30.06 11.46
C VAL A 95 13.11 -29.35 10.88
N ALA A 96 13.07 -29.13 9.55
CA ALA A 96 11.93 -28.51 8.89
C ALA A 96 10.65 -29.36 9.01
N VAL A 97 10.75 -30.68 8.78
CA VAL A 97 9.62 -31.61 8.94
C VAL A 97 9.13 -31.65 10.38
N ILE A 98 10.02 -31.76 11.37
CA ILE A 98 9.66 -31.75 12.80
C ILE A 98 8.95 -30.43 13.16
N THR A 99 9.45 -29.30 12.68
CA THR A 99 8.85 -27.97 12.90
C THR A 99 7.44 -27.90 12.32
N LEU A 100 7.26 -28.37 11.08
CA LEU A 100 5.94 -28.42 10.44
C LEU A 100 4.98 -29.35 11.17
N SER A 101 5.44 -30.54 11.59
CA SER A 101 4.61 -31.47 12.37
C SER A 101 4.17 -30.87 13.70
N ALA A 102 5.08 -30.20 14.43
CA ALA A 102 4.75 -29.52 15.68
C ALA A 102 3.68 -28.42 15.45
N LEU A 103 3.84 -27.60 14.41
CA LEU A 103 2.86 -26.58 14.06
C LEU A 103 1.50 -27.18 13.67
N THR A 104 1.47 -28.25 12.88
CA THR A 104 0.23 -28.94 12.52
C THR A 104 -0.47 -29.52 13.75
N LEU A 105 0.29 -30.08 14.70
CA LEU A 105 -0.26 -30.58 15.96
C LEU A 105 -0.85 -29.44 16.81
N THR A 106 -0.25 -28.24 16.82
CA THR A 106 -0.88 -27.09 17.49
C THR A 106 -2.18 -26.64 16.83
N ALA A 107 -2.37 -26.89 15.53
CA ALA A 107 -3.59 -26.49 14.82
C ALA A 107 -4.80 -27.36 15.19
N VAL A 108 -4.58 -28.59 15.67
CA VAL A 108 -5.63 -29.51 16.13
C VAL A 108 -5.86 -29.48 17.64
N GLN A 109 -5.18 -28.58 18.36
CA GLN A 109 -5.31 -28.40 19.81
C GLN A 109 -5.83 -26.99 20.12
N THR A 110 -6.64 -26.87 21.17
CA THR A 110 -7.08 -25.57 21.68
C THR A 110 -5.96 -24.92 22.48
N ALA A 111 -5.66 -23.66 22.15
CA ALA A 111 -4.62 -22.91 22.85
C ALA A 111 -5.01 -22.68 24.32
N PRO A 112 -4.12 -22.94 25.30
CA PRO A 112 -4.44 -22.84 26.72
C PRO A 112 -5.03 -21.50 27.15
N LEU A 113 -4.51 -20.38 26.63
CA LEU A 113 -5.02 -19.05 26.99
C LEU A 113 -6.48 -18.84 26.57
N LEU A 114 -6.92 -19.45 25.46
CA LEU A 114 -8.32 -19.36 25.01
C LEU A 114 -9.30 -20.04 25.95
N LEU A 115 -8.84 -21.02 26.74
CA LEU A 115 -9.67 -21.69 27.75
C LEU A 115 -9.71 -20.92 29.07
N SER A 116 -8.69 -20.10 29.33
CA SER A 116 -8.57 -19.34 30.58
C SER A 116 -9.26 -17.98 30.58
N VAL A 117 -9.57 -17.44 29.39
CA VAL A 117 -10.18 -16.11 29.24
C VAL A 117 -11.64 -16.27 28.80
N ARG A 118 -12.53 -15.48 29.40
CA ARG A 118 -13.92 -15.33 28.91
C ARG A 118 -13.95 -14.14 27.96
N PRO A 119 -13.97 -14.36 26.63
CA PRO A 119 -13.89 -13.26 25.69
C PRO A 119 -15.17 -12.42 25.75
N THR A 120 -15.00 -11.10 25.73
CA THR A 120 -16.10 -10.16 25.53
C THR A 120 -16.53 -10.16 24.06
N VAL A 121 -17.67 -9.51 23.76
CA VAL A 121 -18.08 -9.32 22.36
C VAL A 121 -17.02 -8.55 21.56
N TRP A 122 -16.32 -7.62 22.20
CA TRP A 122 -15.25 -6.84 21.57
C TRP A 122 -14.01 -7.70 21.31
N ASP A 123 -13.66 -8.62 22.22
CA ASP A 123 -12.58 -9.59 21.98
C ASP A 123 -12.87 -10.50 20.79
N VAL A 124 -14.13 -10.90 20.60
CA VAL A 124 -14.52 -11.78 19.49
C VAL A 124 -14.58 -11.03 18.16
N LEU A 125 -15.20 -9.84 18.15
CA LEU A 125 -15.47 -9.10 16.90
C LEU A 125 -14.32 -8.16 16.49
N LEU A 126 -13.68 -7.49 17.45
CA LEU A 126 -12.57 -6.55 17.21
C LEU A 126 -11.20 -7.18 17.50
N GLY A 127 -11.13 -8.13 18.43
CA GLY A 127 -9.87 -8.70 18.92
C GLY A 127 -9.18 -7.85 20.00
N TYR A 128 -9.89 -6.87 20.56
CA TYR A 128 -9.42 -5.98 21.63
C TYR A 128 -10.57 -5.16 22.21
N GLU A 129 -10.36 -4.63 23.41
CA GLU A 129 -11.27 -3.68 24.02
C GLU A 129 -10.91 -2.22 23.71
N LEU A 130 -11.94 -1.38 23.58
CA LEU A 130 -11.79 0.07 23.42
C LEU A 130 -11.74 0.76 24.79
N PRO A 131 -10.83 1.73 25.00
CA PRO A 131 -10.63 2.37 26.30
C PRO A 131 -11.72 3.39 26.69
N GLY A 132 -12.83 3.47 25.93
CA GLY A 132 -13.94 4.41 26.14
C GLY A 132 -14.30 5.20 24.87
N PRO A 133 -15.10 6.29 24.97
CA PRO A 133 -15.52 7.08 23.80
C PRO A 133 -14.37 7.71 23.01
N PRO A 134 -14.54 7.93 21.69
CA PRO A 134 -13.52 8.55 20.86
C PRO A 134 -13.29 10.01 21.30
N THR A 135 -12.02 10.38 21.41
CA THR A 135 -11.57 11.78 21.61
C THR A 135 -10.39 12.03 20.68
N ALA A 136 -10.13 13.29 20.31
CA ALA A 136 -8.97 13.60 19.47
C ALA A 136 -7.66 13.06 20.06
N TRP A 137 -7.52 13.12 21.39
CA TRP A 137 -6.38 12.54 22.09
C TRP A 137 -6.30 11.02 21.94
N ARG A 138 -7.39 10.27 22.20
CA ARG A 138 -7.40 8.81 22.04
C ARG A 138 -7.19 8.37 20.61
N LEU A 139 -7.76 9.08 19.64
CA LEU A 139 -7.52 8.82 18.22
C LEU A 139 -6.04 8.98 17.87
N LEU A 140 -5.36 9.95 18.48
CA LEU A 140 -3.93 10.19 18.27
C LEU A 140 -3.01 9.26 19.06
N THR A 141 -3.38 8.79 20.26
CA THR A 141 -2.45 8.09 21.17
C THR A 141 -2.77 6.61 21.41
N PHE A 142 -3.95 6.11 21.06
CA PHE A 142 -4.26 4.70 21.21
C PHE A 142 -3.72 3.90 20.01
N TRP A 143 -2.45 3.49 20.10
CA TRP A 143 -1.77 2.82 19.00
C TRP A 143 -1.82 1.31 19.09
N ARG A 144 -2.18 0.69 17.97
CA ARG A 144 -2.08 -0.74 17.70
C ARG A 144 -1.44 -0.89 16.33
N LEU A 145 -0.15 -1.21 16.29
CA LEU A 145 0.58 -1.27 15.03
C LEU A 145 -0.02 -2.34 14.12
N ASP A 146 -0.55 -1.90 12.98
CA ASP A 146 -0.94 -2.81 11.92
C ASP A 146 0.30 -3.49 11.33
N THR A 147 0.36 -4.81 11.44
CA THR A 147 1.55 -5.58 11.02
C THR A 147 1.72 -5.65 9.50
N PHE A 148 0.70 -5.31 8.73
CA PHE A 148 0.71 -5.43 7.28
C PHE A 148 0.94 -4.07 6.62
N LEU A 149 -0.05 -3.19 6.63
CA LEU A 149 0.02 -1.83 6.12
C LEU A 149 0.91 -0.92 6.98
N GLY A 150 0.91 -1.06 8.31
CA GLY A 150 1.78 -0.24 9.17
C GLY A 150 3.26 -0.53 8.91
N VAL A 151 3.64 -1.80 8.83
CA VAL A 151 5.01 -2.21 8.46
C VAL A 151 5.34 -1.81 7.02
N ALA A 152 4.39 -1.96 6.08
CA ALA A 152 4.58 -1.52 4.70
C ALA A 152 4.85 -0.01 4.63
N ALA A 153 4.11 0.81 5.39
CA ALA A 153 4.31 2.26 5.44
C ALA A 153 5.72 2.64 5.94
N VAL A 154 6.19 2.00 7.01
CA VAL A 154 7.55 2.20 7.53
C VAL A 154 8.61 1.75 6.53
N ALA A 155 8.43 0.58 5.91
CA ALA A 155 9.34 0.06 4.89
C ALA A 155 9.41 0.97 3.66
N MET A 156 8.26 1.46 3.18
CA MET A 156 8.14 2.42 2.08
C MET A 156 8.84 3.74 2.41
N ALA A 157 8.67 4.27 3.62
CA ALA A 157 9.34 5.49 4.06
C ALA A 157 10.87 5.28 4.10
N GLY A 158 11.34 4.20 4.74
CA GLY A 158 12.76 3.88 4.86
C GLY A 158 13.43 3.66 3.50
N ALA A 159 12.81 2.87 2.62
CA ALA A 159 13.32 2.59 1.29
C ALA A 159 13.44 3.88 0.44
N TYR A 160 12.43 4.75 0.50
CA TYR A 160 12.43 6.00 -0.24
C TYR A 160 13.48 6.98 0.29
N VAL A 161 13.58 7.16 1.61
CA VAL A 161 14.59 8.03 2.22
C VAL A 161 16.00 7.52 1.91
N PHE A 162 16.22 6.20 2.01
CA PHE A 162 17.48 5.57 1.61
C PHE A 162 17.82 5.85 0.14
N ALA A 163 16.85 5.68 -0.77
CA ALA A 163 17.02 5.96 -2.19
C ALA A 163 17.33 7.44 -2.45
N ALA A 164 16.64 8.37 -1.79
CA ALA A 164 16.87 9.80 -1.91
C ALA A 164 18.25 10.22 -1.37
N ILE A 165 18.69 9.66 -0.24
CA ILE A 165 20.03 9.90 0.32
C ILE A 165 21.10 9.35 -0.64
N ARG A 166 20.92 8.13 -1.15
CA ARG A 166 21.84 7.50 -2.10
C ARG A 166 21.99 8.33 -3.38
N LEU A 167 20.88 8.87 -3.89
CA LEU A 167 20.88 9.74 -5.06
C LEU A 167 21.64 11.04 -4.78
N ARG A 168 21.37 11.70 -3.64
CA ARG A 168 22.10 12.92 -3.24
C ARG A 168 23.61 12.68 -3.04
N ARG A 169 24.00 11.55 -2.45
CA ARG A 169 25.42 11.18 -2.28
C ARG A 169 26.15 10.96 -3.60
N ARG A 170 25.42 10.66 -4.69
CA ARG A 170 25.99 10.59 -6.05
C ARG A 170 26.16 11.95 -6.73
N GLY A 171 25.71 13.04 -6.09
CA GLY A 171 25.73 14.40 -6.65
C GLY A 171 24.43 14.80 -7.37
N ASP A 172 23.47 13.89 -7.50
CA ASP A 172 22.20 14.16 -8.17
C ASP A 172 21.25 14.97 -7.28
N ARG A 173 20.56 15.94 -7.88
CA ARG A 173 19.55 16.76 -7.19
C ARG A 173 18.19 16.04 -7.17
N TRP A 174 17.64 15.82 -5.97
CA TRP A 174 16.27 15.35 -5.76
C TRP A 174 15.42 16.38 -5.01
N PRO A 175 14.26 16.80 -5.54
CA PRO A 175 13.43 17.83 -4.91
C PRO A 175 12.96 17.43 -3.50
N VAL A 176 13.22 18.28 -2.50
CA VAL A 176 12.84 18.04 -1.09
C VAL A 176 11.34 17.82 -0.94
N GLY A 177 10.52 18.60 -1.67
CA GLY A 177 9.05 18.47 -1.62
C GLY A 177 8.53 17.09 -2.00
N ARG A 178 9.22 16.35 -2.88
CA ARG A 178 8.84 14.96 -3.21
C ARG A 178 9.09 14.02 -2.03
N THR A 179 10.23 14.18 -1.36
CA THR A 179 10.56 13.41 -0.16
C THR A 179 9.60 13.73 0.99
N VAL A 180 9.30 15.00 1.23
CA VAL A 180 8.34 15.42 2.26
C VAL A 180 6.96 14.84 1.98
N SER A 181 6.47 14.95 0.74
CA SER A 181 5.18 14.40 0.35
C SER A 181 5.11 12.89 0.54
N TRP A 182 6.13 12.15 0.08
CA TRP A 182 6.18 10.70 0.25
C TRP A 182 6.16 10.29 1.72
N VAL A 183 7.04 10.88 2.53
CA VAL A 183 7.13 10.57 3.96
C VAL A 183 5.84 10.94 4.68
N ALA A 184 5.23 12.09 4.36
CA ALA A 184 3.94 12.48 4.90
C ALA A 184 2.83 11.48 4.52
N GLY A 185 2.83 10.98 3.27
CA GLY A 185 1.91 9.92 2.84
C GLY A 185 2.09 8.62 3.62
N CYS A 186 3.33 8.18 3.84
CA CYS A 186 3.62 7.01 4.67
C CYS A 186 3.24 7.22 6.13
N LEU A 187 3.47 8.41 6.71
CA LEU A 187 3.07 8.73 8.08
C LEU A 187 1.56 8.78 8.23
N ALA A 188 0.84 9.36 7.26
CA ALA A 188 -0.62 9.37 7.24
C ALA A 188 -1.18 7.96 7.11
N MET A 189 -0.58 7.11 6.26
CA MET A 189 -0.94 5.69 6.15
C MET A 189 -0.73 4.96 7.47
N LEU A 190 0.44 5.13 8.11
CA LEU A 190 0.77 4.54 9.40
C LEU A 190 -0.17 5.00 10.52
N ALA A 191 -0.54 6.28 10.54
CA ALA A 191 -1.49 6.83 11.51
C ALA A 191 -2.91 6.29 11.25
N ALA A 192 -3.39 6.29 10.01
CA ALA A 192 -4.72 5.79 9.67
C ALA A 192 -4.88 4.32 10.04
N THR A 193 -3.87 3.48 9.79
CA THR A 193 -3.94 2.02 10.03
C THR A 193 -3.50 1.61 11.43
N GLY A 194 -2.70 2.42 12.12
CA GLY A 194 -2.08 2.03 13.40
C GLY A 194 -2.56 2.80 14.63
N SER A 195 -3.22 3.94 14.47
CA SER A 195 -3.65 4.76 15.62
C SER A 195 -5.07 4.40 16.09
N GLY A 196 -5.64 5.24 16.94
CA GLY A 196 -7.03 5.10 17.36
C GLY A 196 -7.99 5.27 16.18
N VAL A 197 -7.58 5.89 15.08
CA VAL A 197 -8.38 5.95 13.85
C VAL A 197 -8.77 4.55 13.36
N ARG A 198 -7.82 3.63 13.21
CA ARG A 198 -8.12 2.22 12.88
C ARG A 198 -8.93 1.56 13.98
N SER A 199 -8.51 1.73 15.23
CA SER A 199 -9.09 0.98 16.35
C SER A 199 -10.57 1.31 16.56
N TYR A 200 -10.92 2.59 16.47
CA TYR A 200 -12.30 3.02 16.54
C TYR A 200 -13.02 2.86 15.19
N GLY A 201 -12.32 2.94 14.07
CA GLY A 201 -12.88 2.70 12.73
C GLY A 201 -13.41 1.28 12.54
N SER A 202 -12.81 0.29 13.20
CA SER A 202 -13.37 -1.07 13.23
C SER A 202 -14.70 -1.17 13.99
N ALA A 203 -15.04 -0.20 14.84
CA ALA A 203 -16.21 -0.25 15.72
C ALA A 203 -17.27 0.82 15.45
N MET A 204 -16.93 1.90 14.74
CA MET A 204 -17.80 3.04 14.46
C MET A 204 -17.71 3.38 12.97
N PHE A 205 -18.85 3.50 12.31
CA PHE A 205 -18.93 3.82 10.90
C PHE A 205 -18.42 5.24 10.59
N SER A 206 -18.66 6.21 11.48
CA SER A 206 -18.14 7.56 11.30
C SER A 206 -16.61 7.60 11.20
N ILE A 207 -15.93 6.87 12.08
CA ILE A 207 -14.46 6.81 12.14
C ILE A 207 -13.92 5.88 11.05
N HIS A 208 -14.67 4.83 10.69
CA HIS A 208 -14.40 4.01 9.50
C HIS A 208 -14.30 4.89 8.24
N MET A 209 -15.20 5.87 8.08
CA MET A 209 -15.14 6.82 6.99
C MET A 209 -13.91 7.73 7.08
N VAL A 210 -13.52 8.20 8.26
CA VAL A 210 -12.25 8.96 8.43
C VAL A 210 -11.06 8.14 7.94
N GLU A 211 -10.98 6.87 8.35
CA GLU A 211 -9.90 5.99 7.95
C GLU A 211 -9.87 5.78 6.44
N HIS A 212 -10.97 5.33 5.85
CA HIS A 212 -11.00 4.99 4.44
C HIS A 212 -10.92 6.21 3.53
N MET A 213 -11.43 7.38 3.92
CA MET A 213 -11.19 8.63 3.16
C MET A 213 -9.70 9.03 3.21
N THR A 214 -9.05 8.84 4.36
CA THR A 214 -7.60 9.07 4.47
C THR A 214 -6.81 8.15 3.54
N LEU A 215 -7.14 6.85 3.53
CA LEU A 215 -6.46 5.86 2.69
C LEU A 215 -6.82 5.96 1.20
N ASN A 216 -8.04 6.38 0.86
CA ASN A 216 -8.51 6.48 -0.52
C ASN A 216 -8.11 7.80 -1.20
N MET A 217 -7.98 8.89 -0.43
CA MET A 217 -7.78 10.22 -0.99
C MET A 217 -6.45 10.83 -0.58
N PHE A 218 -6.24 11.04 0.73
CA PHE A 218 -5.09 11.80 1.24
C PHE A 218 -3.75 11.08 1.01
N VAL A 219 -3.66 9.82 1.43
CA VAL A 219 -2.44 9.03 1.31
C VAL A 219 -2.03 8.88 -0.16
N PRO A 220 -2.91 8.44 -1.09
CA PRO A 220 -2.62 8.40 -2.52
C PRO A 220 -2.05 9.68 -3.11
N VAL A 221 -2.67 10.83 -2.85
CA VAL A 221 -2.20 12.13 -3.38
C VAL A 221 -0.76 12.39 -2.95
N LEU A 222 -0.47 12.20 -1.66
CA LEU A 222 0.85 12.41 -1.08
C LEU A 222 1.90 11.44 -1.64
N LEU A 223 1.53 10.16 -1.81
CA LEU A 223 2.42 9.13 -2.35
C LEU A 223 2.73 9.38 -3.83
N VAL A 224 1.73 9.72 -4.66
CA VAL A 224 1.91 10.00 -6.09
C VAL A 224 2.81 11.22 -6.32
N LEU A 225 2.63 12.28 -5.53
CA LEU A 225 3.49 13.48 -5.57
C LEU A 225 4.96 13.15 -5.24
N GLY A 226 5.22 12.06 -4.54
CA GLY A 226 6.55 11.54 -4.24
C GLY A 226 7.32 11.01 -5.46
N ALA A 227 6.67 10.70 -6.58
CA ALA A 227 7.29 10.11 -7.77
C ALA A 227 8.16 8.86 -7.48
N PRO A 228 7.63 7.87 -6.73
CA PRO A 228 8.40 6.71 -6.27
C PRO A 228 9.01 5.90 -7.41
N VAL A 229 8.29 5.72 -8.53
CA VAL A 229 8.80 4.95 -9.68
C VAL A 229 9.97 5.69 -10.31
N THR A 230 9.87 7.00 -10.49
CA THR A 230 10.98 7.83 -11.01
C THR A 230 12.21 7.73 -10.11
N LEU A 231 12.04 7.79 -8.78
CA LEU A 231 13.17 7.67 -7.85
C LEU A 231 13.81 6.27 -7.94
N ALA A 232 13.00 5.22 -7.95
CA ALA A 232 13.47 3.85 -8.06
C ALA A 232 14.28 3.63 -9.34
N LEU A 233 13.78 4.10 -10.49
CA LEU A 233 14.46 3.97 -11.78
C LEU A 233 15.78 4.76 -11.88
N ARG A 234 15.94 5.84 -11.09
CA ARG A 234 17.19 6.61 -11.02
C ARG A 234 18.25 5.97 -10.14
N VAL A 235 17.83 5.22 -9.11
CA VAL A 235 18.74 4.65 -8.10
C VAL A 235 19.16 3.23 -8.44
N LEU A 236 18.24 2.44 -9.02
CA LEU A 236 18.49 1.04 -9.33
C LEU A 236 19.42 0.89 -10.55
N PRO A 237 20.43 0.01 -10.48
CA PRO A 237 21.29 -0.28 -11.63
C PRO A 237 20.51 -0.99 -12.73
N SER A 238 20.92 -0.78 -13.99
CA SER A 238 20.48 -1.64 -15.09
C SER A 238 21.20 -2.98 -15.04
N ALA A 239 20.50 -4.05 -15.43
CA ALA A 239 21.12 -5.36 -15.61
C ALA A 239 22.18 -5.31 -16.72
N ALA A 240 23.27 -6.07 -16.56
CA ALA A 240 24.28 -6.22 -17.60
C ALA A 240 23.71 -6.94 -18.84
N HIS A 241 24.29 -6.70 -20.01
CA HIS A 241 23.84 -7.32 -21.26
C HIS A 241 23.92 -8.86 -21.15
N GLY A 242 22.81 -9.56 -21.41
CA GLY A 242 22.71 -11.02 -21.27
C GLY A 242 22.46 -11.54 -19.84
N ALA A 243 22.44 -10.69 -18.82
CA ALA A 243 22.10 -11.08 -17.45
C ALA A 243 20.57 -11.18 -17.22
N PRO A 244 20.10 -11.98 -16.25
CA PRO A 244 18.67 -12.04 -15.93
C PRO A 244 18.12 -10.67 -15.49
N PRO A 245 16.82 -10.40 -15.71
CA PRO A 245 16.21 -9.09 -15.41
C PRO A 245 16.40 -8.70 -13.94
N GLY A 246 16.95 -7.51 -13.70
CA GLY A 246 17.13 -6.93 -12.38
C GLY A 246 15.86 -6.22 -11.89
N PRO A 247 15.89 -5.67 -10.66
CA PRO A 247 14.74 -4.98 -10.06
C PRO A 247 14.25 -3.81 -10.91
N ARG A 248 15.16 -3.10 -11.59
CA ARG A 248 14.82 -1.99 -12.49
C ARG A 248 14.00 -2.48 -13.67
N GLU A 249 14.45 -3.55 -14.33
CA GLU A 249 13.78 -4.14 -15.49
C GLU A 249 12.40 -4.70 -15.11
N TRP A 250 12.27 -5.29 -13.92
CA TRP A 250 10.97 -5.74 -13.40
C TRP A 250 9.99 -4.57 -13.18
N ILE A 251 10.44 -3.46 -12.61
CA ILE A 251 9.62 -2.26 -12.46
C ILE A 251 9.18 -1.74 -13.84
N VAL A 252 10.11 -1.62 -14.79
CA VAL A 252 9.77 -1.17 -16.15
C VAL A 252 8.75 -2.10 -16.80
N ARG A 253 8.95 -3.42 -16.71
CA ARG A 253 8.00 -4.41 -17.25
C ARG A 253 6.63 -4.32 -16.59
N ALA A 254 6.58 -4.16 -15.27
CA ALA A 254 5.32 -4.03 -14.53
C ALA A 254 4.57 -2.76 -14.95
N VAL A 255 5.25 -1.61 -15.05
CA VAL A 255 4.66 -0.32 -15.44
C VAL A 255 4.14 -0.35 -16.88
N HIS A 256 4.82 -1.06 -17.79
CA HIS A 256 4.43 -1.18 -19.20
C HIS A 256 3.59 -2.43 -19.50
N SER A 257 3.16 -3.16 -18.48
CA SER A 257 2.34 -4.37 -18.67
C SER A 257 0.94 -4.00 -19.17
N PRO A 258 0.28 -4.87 -19.96
CA PRO A 258 -1.09 -4.65 -20.41
C PRO A 258 -2.08 -4.52 -19.22
N PHE A 259 -1.79 -5.21 -18.13
CA PHE A 259 -2.57 -5.12 -16.89
C PHE A 259 -2.50 -3.71 -16.29
N THR A 260 -1.29 -3.15 -16.15
CA THR A 260 -1.13 -1.77 -15.69
C THR A 260 -1.75 -0.79 -16.68
N ALA A 261 -1.59 -1.01 -17.99
CA ALA A 261 -2.22 -0.15 -19.01
C ALA A 261 -3.75 -0.14 -18.93
N PHE A 262 -4.38 -1.29 -18.64
CA PHE A 262 -5.82 -1.40 -18.41
C PHE A 262 -6.25 -0.67 -17.14
N LEU A 263 -5.58 -0.90 -16.01
CA LEU A 263 -5.92 -0.27 -14.72
C LEU A 263 -5.66 1.24 -14.71
N SER A 264 -4.66 1.70 -15.46
CA SER A 264 -4.29 3.12 -15.57
C SER A 264 -5.09 3.86 -16.64
N ASN A 265 -5.97 3.16 -17.37
CA ASN A 265 -6.88 3.82 -18.28
C ASN A 265 -7.77 4.79 -17.47
N PRO A 266 -7.93 6.05 -17.88
CA PRO A 266 -8.69 7.04 -17.11
C PRO A 266 -10.11 6.59 -16.76
N ILE A 267 -10.80 5.90 -17.68
CA ILE A 267 -12.16 5.41 -17.46
C ILE A 267 -12.14 4.25 -16.46
N THR A 268 -11.22 3.29 -16.61
CA THR A 268 -11.08 2.17 -15.67
C THR A 268 -10.74 2.67 -14.27
N ALA A 269 -9.77 3.60 -14.15
CA ALA A 269 -9.39 4.19 -12.86
C ALA A 269 -10.56 4.96 -12.24
N PHE A 270 -11.33 5.72 -13.03
CA PHE A 270 -12.55 6.40 -12.58
C PHE A 270 -13.60 5.41 -12.06
N VAL A 271 -13.92 4.38 -12.86
CA VAL A 271 -14.92 3.36 -12.50
C VAL A 271 -14.48 2.56 -11.28
N LEU A 272 -13.21 2.20 -11.17
CA LEU A 272 -12.69 1.53 -9.98
C LEU A 272 -12.75 2.44 -8.76
N PHE A 273 -12.39 3.70 -8.88
CA PHE A 273 -12.39 4.65 -7.77
C PHE A 273 -13.81 4.94 -7.26
N VAL A 274 -14.74 5.30 -8.15
CA VAL A 274 -16.13 5.62 -7.79
C VAL A 274 -16.96 4.35 -7.59
N GLY A 275 -16.96 3.45 -8.57
CA GLY A 275 -17.82 2.27 -8.58
C GLY A 275 -17.55 1.31 -7.44
N SER A 276 -16.29 1.17 -6.98
CA SER A 276 -16.00 0.31 -5.84
C SER A 276 -16.55 0.85 -4.52
N LEU A 277 -16.60 2.17 -4.35
CA LEU A 277 -17.24 2.79 -3.18
C LEU A 277 -18.72 2.39 -3.12
N TYR A 278 -19.44 2.56 -4.23
CA TYR A 278 -20.85 2.20 -4.32
C TYR A 278 -21.05 0.69 -4.16
N ALA A 279 -20.18 -0.12 -4.77
CA ALA A 279 -20.25 -1.57 -4.66
C ALA A 279 -20.06 -2.06 -3.22
N VAL A 280 -19.15 -1.47 -2.45
CA VAL A 280 -18.93 -1.87 -1.06
C VAL A 280 -20.12 -1.49 -0.18
N TYR A 281 -20.55 -0.22 -0.20
CA TYR A 281 -21.49 0.31 0.79
C TYR A 281 -22.98 0.20 0.41
N PHE A 282 -23.32 0.12 -0.88
CA PHE A 282 -24.72 -0.06 -1.32
C PHE A 282 -25.06 -1.50 -1.70
N THR A 283 -24.20 -2.46 -1.36
CA THR A 283 -24.48 -3.89 -1.50
C THR A 283 -24.20 -4.61 -0.19
N PRO A 284 -24.60 -5.89 -0.04
CA PRO A 284 -24.28 -6.70 1.15
C PRO A 284 -22.78 -6.97 1.35
N LEU A 285 -21.90 -6.46 0.49
CA LEU A 285 -20.46 -6.69 0.58
C LEU A 285 -19.88 -6.12 1.87
N PHE A 286 -20.26 -4.90 2.26
CA PHE A 286 -19.80 -4.31 3.51
C PHE A 286 -20.18 -5.13 4.75
N ASP A 287 -21.43 -5.61 4.83
CA ASP A 287 -21.91 -6.46 5.94
C ASP A 287 -21.06 -7.71 6.14
N THR A 288 -20.45 -8.20 5.07
CA THR A 288 -19.54 -9.34 5.11
C THR A 288 -18.14 -8.89 5.52
N LEU A 289 -17.59 -7.85 4.87
CA LEU A 289 -16.21 -7.42 5.07
C LEU A 289 -15.95 -6.86 6.48
N VAL A 290 -16.90 -6.10 7.04
CA VAL A 290 -16.74 -5.43 8.35
C VAL A 290 -16.60 -6.43 9.51
N ARG A 291 -17.08 -7.67 9.35
CA ARG A 291 -17.02 -8.69 10.41
C ARG A 291 -15.64 -9.32 10.56
N TYR A 292 -14.78 -9.16 9.57
CA TYR A 292 -13.52 -9.87 9.51
C TYR A 292 -12.35 -8.92 9.38
N HIS A 293 -11.29 -9.17 10.14
CA HIS A 293 -10.05 -8.41 10.03
C HIS A 293 -9.49 -8.39 8.59
N TRP A 294 -9.52 -9.53 7.89
CA TRP A 294 -9.09 -9.58 6.48
C TRP A 294 -9.96 -8.71 5.56
N GLY A 295 -11.23 -8.51 5.89
CA GLY A 295 -12.15 -7.68 5.13
C GLY A 295 -11.81 -6.19 5.28
N HIS A 296 -11.47 -5.74 6.49
CA HIS A 296 -10.93 -4.40 6.72
C HIS A 296 -9.61 -4.18 5.98
N GLU A 297 -8.68 -5.14 6.05
CA GLU A 297 -7.41 -5.07 5.30
C GLU A 297 -7.65 -5.01 3.79
N PHE A 298 -8.58 -5.82 3.27
CA PHE A 298 -8.95 -5.81 1.87
C PHE A 298 -9.49 -4.45 1.43
N MET A 299 -10.43 -3.87 2.18
CA MET A 299 -10.96 -2.52 1.89
C MET A 299 -9.84 -1.47 1.93
N ALA A 300 -8.98 -1.51 2.94
CA ALA A 300 -7.89 -0.56 3.11
C ALA A 300 -6.89 -0.61 1.93
N VAL A 301 -6.47 -1.81 1.54
CA VAL A 301 -5.58 -2.04 0.39
C VAL A 301 -6.27 -1.62 -0.91
N HIS A 302 -7.51 -2.06 -1.11
CA HIS A 302 -8.26 -1.77 -2.33
C HIS A 302 -8.42 -0.27 -2.54
N PHE A 303 -8.92 0.46 -1.54
CA PHE A 303 -9.10 1.91 -1.63
C PHE A 303 -7.77 2.66 -1.74
N LEU A 304 -6.71 2.21 -1.06
CA LEU A 304 -5.37 2.77 -1.25
C LEU A 304 -4.88 2.61 -2.69
N ILE A 305 -5.06 1.44 -3.28
CA ILE A 305 -4.63 1.14 -4.66
C ILE A 305 -5.48 1.91 -5.68
N THR A 306 -6.81 1.88 -5.57
CA THR A 306 -7.69 2.57 -6.52
C THR A 306 -7.50 4.08 -6.44
N GLY A 307 -7.37 4.65 -5.25
CA GLY A 307 -6.99 6.04 -5.05
C GLY A 307 -5.63 6.35 -5.68
N TYR A 308 -4.61 5.52 -5.44
CA TYR A 308 -3.29 5.72 -6.04
C TYR A 308 -3.34 5.70 -7.57
N LEU A 309 -4.06 4.75 -8.17
CA LEU A 309 -4.23 4.65 -9.62
C LEU A 309 -4.94 5.89 -10.19
N PHE A 310 -6.01 6.35 -9.54
CA PHE A 310 -6.77 7.53 -9.94
C PHE A 310 -5.90 8.79 -9.92
N TYR A 311 -5.24 9.09 -8.80
CA TYR A 311 -4.37 10.27 -8.69
C TYR A 311 -3.10 10.15 -9.50
N TRP A 312 -2.59 8.95 -9.77
CA TRP A 312 -1.46 8.76 -10.67
C TRP A 312 -1.80 9.21 -12.10
N GLY A 313 -3.00 8.89 -12.61
CA GLY A 313 -3.47 9.36 -13.92
C GLY A 313 -3.66 10.88 -14.00
N ILE A 314 -4.06 11.52 -12.90
CA ILE A 314 -4.30 12.97 -12.83
C ILE A 314 -3.00 13.75 -12.60
N ILE A 315 -2.21 13.42 -11.58
CA ILE A 315 -1.02 14.19 -11.21
C ILE A 315 0.14 13.87 -12.16
N GLY A 316 0.28 12.63 -12.63
CA GLY A 316 1.15 12.27 -13.75
C GLY A 316 2.65 12.52 -13.55
N VAL A 317 3.17 12.45 -12.32
CA VAL A 317 4.62 12.67 -12.08
C VAL A 317 5.46 11.51 -12.61
N ASP A 318 5.02 10.28 -12.35
CA ASP A 318 5.71 9.06 -12.75
C ASP A 318 5.42 8.67 -14.23
N PRO A 319 6.28 7.84 -14.86
CA PRO A 319 6.07 7.37 -16.23
C PRO A 319 4.84 6.46 -16.30
N GLY A 320 3.92 6.71 -17.25
CA GLY A 320 2.71 5.90 -17.44
C GLY A 320 2.23 5.93 -18.90
N PRO A 321 1.40 4.95 -19.31
CA PRO A 321 1.16 4.64 -20.72
C PRO A 321 0.49 5.76 -21.53
N ARG A 322 -0.39 6.58 -20.92
CA ARG A 322 -1.04 7.73 -21.59
C ARG A 322 -1.31 8.86 -20.60
N ARG A 323 -0.78 10.05 -20.87
CA ARG A 323 -1.03 11.25 -20.07
C ARG A 323 -2.16 12.06 -20.72
N LEU A 324 -3.19 12.37 -19.94
CA LEU A 324 -4.25 13.27 -20.39
C LEU A 324 -3.72 14.72 -20.52
N PRO A 325 -4.24 15.50 -21.48
CA PRO A 325 -4.06 16.96 -21.50
C PRO A 325 -4.49 17.58 -20.17
N PHE A 326 -3.98 18.77 -19.85
CA PHE A 326 -4.27 19.45 -18.58
C PHE A 326 -5.79 19.57 -18.31
N LEU A 327 -6.55 20.03 -19.31
CA LEU A 327 -8.01 20.14 -19.20
C LEU A 327 -8.70 18.78 -18.98
N GLY A 328 -8.20 17.71 -19.60
CA GLY A 328 -8.72 16.36 -19.38
C GLY A 328 -8.51 15.85 -17.96
N ARG A 329 -7.37 16.18 -17.35
CA ARG A 329 -7.08 15.85 -15.93
C ARG A 329 -7.97 16.63 -14.98
N LEU A 330 -8.17 17.92 -15.25
CA LEU A 330 -9.06 18.77 -14.47
C LEU A 330 -10.53 18.32 -14.58
N ALA A 331 -10.98 18.00 -15.79
CA ALA A 331 -12.31 17.45 -16.04
C ALA A 331 -12.52 16.13 -15.31
N MET A 332 -11.55 15.21 -15.33
CA MET A 332 -11.62 13.94 -14.60
C MET A 332 -11.72 14.13 -13.08
N LEU A 333 -10.97 15.10 -12.52
CA LEU A 333 -11.03 15.45 -11.11
C LEU A 333 -12.42 15.97 -10.71
N PHE A 334 -12.98 16.89 -11.49
CA PHE A 334 -14.33 17.42 -11.23
C PHE A 334 -15.44 16.42 -11.51
N ALA A 335 -15.27 15.52 -12.49
CA ALA A 335 -16.27 14.52 -12.83
C ALA A 335 -16.55 13.55 -11.66
N VAL A 336 -15.60 13.35 -10.75
CA VAL A 336 -15.75 12.50 -9.57
C VAL A 336 -16.52 13.17 -8.44
N MET A 337 -16.51 14.51 -8.37
CA MET A 337 -17.09 15.29 -7.27
C MET A 337 -18.59 15.01 -7.06
N PRO A 338 -19.46 15.04 -8.10
CA PRO A 338 -20.88 14.77 -7.91
C PRO A 338 -21.16 13.37 -7.33
N PHE A 339 -20.36 12.37 -7.70
CA PHE A 339 -20.52 11.01 -7.18
C PHE A 339 -20.11 10.91 -5.71
N HIS A 340 -19.07 11.61 -5.27
CA HIS A 340 -18.69 11.64 -3.85
C HIS A 340 -19.70 12.41 -3.01
N ALA A 341 -20.18 13.56 -3.51
CA ALA A 341 -21.23 14.32 -2.86
C ALA A 341 -22.52 13.50 -2.74
N PHE A 342 -22.95 12.85 -3.82
CA PHE A 342 -24.11 11.96 -3.79
C PHE A 342 -23.92 10.82 -2.80
N PHE A 343 -22.76 10.15 -2.81
CA PHE A 343 -22.45 9.09 -1.86
C PHE A 343 -22.58 9.57 -0.40
N GLY A 344 -21.95 10.71 -0.06
CA GLY A 344 -22.04 11.28 1.28
C GLY A 344 -23.46 11.64 1.69
N ILE A 345 -24.20 12.32 0.81
CA ILE A 345 -25.61 12.69 1.05
C ILE A 345 -26.47 11.44 1.22
N ALA A 346 -26.32 10.43 0.35
CA ALA A 346 -27.06 9.18 0.46
C ALA A 346 -26.83 8.52 1.82
N MET A 347 -25.57 8.42 2.27
CA MET A 347 -25.24 7.88 3.60
C MET A 347 -25.83 8.72 4.74
N MET A 348 -25.94 10.05 4.57
CA MET A 348 -26.59 10.97 5.54
C MET A 348 -28.11 10.86 5.58
N THR A 349 -28.74 10.34 4.53
CA THR A 349 -30.20 10.28 4.41
C THR A 349 -30.78 8.88 4.54
N MET A 350 -29.94 7.84 4.44
CA MET A 350 -30.39 6.45 4.56
C MET A 350 -31.00 6.17 5.93
N GLU A 351 -32.18 5.55 5.94
CA GLU A 351 -32.86 5.11 7.16
C GLU A 351 -32.30 3.77 7.68
N SER A 352 -31.74 2.95 6.79
CA SER A 352 -31.05 1.71 7.14
C SER A 352 -29.55 1.94 7.28
N SER A 353 -28.96 1.35 8.33
CA SER A 353 -27.52 1.41 8.53
C SER A 353 -26.81 0.26 7.80
N VAL A 354 -25.77 0.57 7.04
CA VAL A 354 -24.84 -0.41 6.47
C VAL A 354 -24.06 -1.04 7.63
N GLY A 355 -23.91 -2.37 7.64
CA GLY A 355 -23.27 -3.07 8.76
C GLY A 355 -24.13 -3.14 10.02
N ALA A 356 -25.45 -2.85 9.96
CA ALA A 356 -26.28 -2.67 11.15
C ALA A 356 -26.17 -3.82 12.17
N ASN A 357 -26.19 -5.08 11.70
CA ASN A 357 -26.08 -6.24 12.59
C ASN A 357 -24.75 -6.32 13.32
N PHE A 358 -23.66 -5.88 12.68
CA PHE A 358 -22.33 -5.84 13.28
C PHE A 358 -22.22 -4.67 14.27
N TYR A 359 -22.62 -3.46 13.89
CA TYR A 359 -22.51 -2.30 14.78
C TYR A 359 -23.42 -2.40 16.00
N ARG A 360 -24.63 -2.96 15.86
CA ARG A 360 -25.52 -3.21 17.02
C ARG A 360 -24.96 -4.26 17.97
N SER A 361 -24.32 -5.32 17.45
CA SER A 361 -23.79 -6.39 18.31
C SER A 361 -22.63 -5.92 19.18
N LEU A 362 -21.86 -4.92 18.73
CA LEU A 362 -20.82 -4.29 19.55
C LEU A 362 -21.38 -3.58 20.79
N ALA A 363 -22.64 -3.16 20.81
CA ALA A 363 -23.30 -2.55 21.96
C ALA A 363 -22.47 -1.44 22.64
N LEU A 364 -21.87 -0.55 21.84
CA LEU A 364 -21.02 0.54 22.33
C LEU A 364 -21.82 1.50 23.24
N PRO A 365 -21.45 1.69 24.52
CA PRO A 365 -22.22 2.53 25.45
C PRO A 365 -22.34 4.01 25.05
N TRP A 366 -21.40 4.49 24.22
CA TRP A 366 -21.35 5.88 23.75
C TRP A 366 -21.86 6.06 22.32
N VAL A 367 -22.38 5.00 21.68
CA VAL A 367 -23.04 5.07 20.37
C VAL A 367 -24.45 4.47 20.51
N PRO A 368 -25.39 5.21 21.12
CA PRO A 368 -26.74 4.70 21.35
C PRO A 368 -27.55 4.57 20.04
N ASP A 369 -27.20 5.34 19.02
CA ASP A 369 -27.84 5.32 17.70
C ASP A 369 -26.79 5.15 16.58
N ILE A 370 -26.78 3.98 15.96
CA ILE A 370 -25.87 3.65 14.86
C ILE A 370 -26.26 4.36 13.55
N ASN A 371 -27.50 4.82 13.43
CA ASN A 371 -27.92 5.58 12.25
C ASN A 371 -27.35 7.00 12.30
N ALA A 372 -27.41 7.64 13.47
CA ALA A 372 -26.72 8.92 13.69
C ALA A 372 -25.20 8.82 13.44
N ASP A 373 -24.55 7.73 13.87
CA ASP A 373 -23.13 7.49 13.56
C ASP A 373 -22.88 7.31 12.05
N GLN A 374 -23.78 6.63 11.34
CA GLN A 374 -23.72 6.52 9.89
C GLN A 374 -23.86 7.88 9.20
N HIS A 375 -24.83 8.69 9.62
CA HIS A 375 -25.05 10.02 9.05
C HIS A 375 -23.83 10.91 9.23
N LEU A 376 -23.20 10.86 10.41
CA LEU A 376 -21.92 11.52 10.65
C LEU A 376 -20.83 10.99 9.70
N GLY A 377 -20.77 9.68 9.47
CA GLY A 377 -19.88 9.09 8.48
C GLY A 377 -20.12 9.59 7.05
N GLY A 378 -21.38 9.75 6.65
CA GLY A 378 -21.75 10.36 5.36
C GLY A 378 -21.28 11.82 5.24
N ALA A 379 -21.48 12.62 6.30
CA ALA A 379 -21.01 14.00 6.36
C ALA A 379 -19.48 14.10 6.29
N ILE A 380 -18.77 13.20 6.98
CA ILE A 380 -17.31 13.08 6.92
C ILE A 380 -16.86 12.71 5.50
N ALA A 381 -17.49 11.70 4.87
CA ALA A 381 -17.14 11.28 3.52
C ALA A 381 -17.32 12.40 2.50
N TRP A 382 -18.38 13.20 2.64
CA TRP A 382 -18.57 14.38 1.81
C TRP A 382 -17.51 15.46 2.08
N GLY A 383 -17.38 15.92 3.33
CA GLY A 383 -16.48 17.03 3.68
C GLY A 383 -14.99 16.71 3.49
N ALA A 384 -14.58 15.46 3.70
CA ALA A 384 -13.19 15.04 3.53
C ALA A 384 -12.70 15.14 2.07
N SER A 385 -13.61 15.14 1.09
CA SER A 385 -13.26 15.21 -0.33
C SER A 385 -12.69 16.56 -0.78
N GLU A 386 -13.00 17.64 -0.05
CA GLU A 386 -12.63 19.01 -0.42
C GLU A 386 -11.13 19.29 -0.23
N VAL A 387 -10.52 18.73 0.82
CA VAL A 387 -9.09 18.99 1.12
C VAL A 387 -8.16 18.39 0.05
N PRO A 388 -8.29 17.11 -0.34
CA PRO A 388 -7.52 16.54 -1.44
C PRO A 388 -7.73 17.28 -2.76
N LEU A 389 -8.96 17.74 -3.05
CA LEU A 389 -9.26 18.53 -4.24
C LEU A 389 -8.38 19.77 -4.32
N VAL A 390 -8.34 20.58 -3.24
CA VAL A 390 -7.53 21.80 -3.19
C VAL A 390 -6.04 21.49 -3.40
N VAL A 391 -5.53 20.42 -2.76
CA VAL A 391 -4.13 19.99 -2.92
C VAL A 391 -3.83 19.59 -4.37
N VAL A 392 -4.70 18.81 -4.99
CA VAL A 392 -4.52 18.32 -6.36
C VAL A 392 -4.65 19.44 -7.38
N VAL A 393 -5.64 20.33 -7.25
CA VAL A 393 -5.78 21.51 -8.12
C VAL A 393 -4.54 22.39 -8.02
N THR A 394 -4.05 22.66 -6.81
CA THR A 394 -2.82 23.42 -6.59
C THR A 394 -1.62 22.74 -7.26
N ALA A 395 -1.49 21.41 -7.12
CA ALA A 395 -0.44 20.64 -7.78
C ALA A 395 -0.54 20.71 -9.31
N LEU A 396 -1.74 20.59 -9.89
CA LEU A 396 -1.97 20.66 -11.33
C LEU A 396 -1.64 22.05 -11.89
N VAL A 397 -2.13 23.12 -11.27
CA VAL A 397 -1.87 24.50 -11.70
C VAL A 397 -0.38 24.82 -11.62
N THR A 398 0.30 24.43 -10.53
CA THR A 398 1.74 24.65 -10.40
C THR A 398 2.56 23.84 -11.41
N GLN A 399 2.12 22.63 -11.76
CA GLN A 399 2.75 21.83 -12.83
C GLN A 399 2.57 22.47 -14.20
N TRP A 400 1.36 22.92 -14.51
CA TRP A 400 1.04 23.58 -15.77
C TRP A 400 1.84 24.87 -15.94
N ALA A 401 1.82 25.75 -14.94
CA ALA A 401 2.61 26.99 -14.97
C ALA A 401 4.13 26.74 -15.16
N ARG A 402 4.67 25.65 -14.59
CA ARG A 402 6.07 25.25 -14.79
C ARG A 402 6.32 24.69 -16.19
N GLN A 403 5.36 23.96 -16.75
CA GLN A 403 5.45 23.41 -18.10
C GLN A 403 5.44 24.52 -19.14
N ASP A 404 4.54 25.49 -18.99
CA ASP A 404 4.41 26.64 -19.90
C ASP A 404 5.65 27.53 -19.86
N ARG A 405 6.18 27.86 -18.67
CA ARG A 405 7.45 28.59 -18.54
C ARG A 405 8.62 27.89 -19.23
N ARG A 406 8.67 26.56 -19.19
CA ARG A 406 9.71 25.77 -19.88
C ARG A 406 9.49 25.72 -21.39
N ALA A 407 8.25 25.71 -21.84
CA ALA A 407 7.92 25.75 -23.26
C ALA A 407 8.28 27.12 -23.84
N ALA A 408 7.88 28.21 -23.17
CA ALA A 408 8.26 29.58 -23.52
C ALA A 408 9.79 29.73 -23.59
N ALA A 409 10.53 29.38 -22.53
CA ALA A 409 12.00 29.46 -22.52
C ALA A 409 12.70 28.52 -23.53
N ARG A 410 12.01 27.54 -24.10
CA ARG A 410 12.54 26.74 -25.24
C ARG A 410 12.24 27.43 -26.56
N ALA A 411 11.05 27.99 -26.72
CA ALA A 411 10.68 28.77 -27.88
C ALA A 411 11.58 30.01 -28.02
N ASP A 412 11.80 30.76 -26.93
CA ASP A 412 12.70 31.92 -26.91
C ASP A 412 14.12 31.53 -27.33
N ARG A 413 14.67 30.43 -26.79
CA ARG A 413 16.00 29.92 -27.17
C ARG A 413 16.08 29.43 -28.62
N HIS A 414 14.97 28.96 -29.18
CA HIS A 414 14.92 28.53 -30.57
C HIS A 414 14.90 29.74 -31.52
N ALA A 415 14.13 30.77 -31.16
CA ALA A 415 14.11 32.05 -31.84
C ALA A 415 15.48 32.76 -31.78
N ASP A 416 16.12 32.80 -30.61
CA ASP A 416 17.46 33.40 -30.42
C ASP A 416 18.57 32.65 -31.18
N ALA A 417 18.38 31.35 -31.47
CA ALA A 417 19.32 30.54 -32.23
C ALA A 417 19.27 30.80 -33.75
N GLY A 418 18.38 31.68 -34.22
CA GLY A 418 18.30 32.09 -35.63
C GLY A 418 17.69 31.06 -36.58
N TYR A 419 17.09 29.99 -36.04
CA TYR A 419 16.30 29.03 -36.82
C TYR A 419 14.87 29.54 -36.97
N ASP A 420 14.70 30.65 -37.68
CA ASP A 420 13.38 31.19 -38.02
C ASP A 420 12.81 30.56 -39.31
N ASP A 421 13.21 29.32 -39.60
CA ASP A 421 12.88 28.58 -40.83
C ASP A 421 11.36 28.53 -41.05
N ASP A 422 10.56 28.45 -39.98
CA ASP A 422 9.10 28.34 -40.08
C ASP A 422 8.43 29.67 -40.48
N LEU A 423 8.82 30.81 -39.91
CA LEU A 423 8.27 32.11 -40.32
C LEU A 423 8.83 32.56 -41.67
N GLU A 424 10.10 32.27 -41.95
CA GLU A 424 10.71 32.58 -43.24
C GLU A 424 10.12 31.72 -44.37
N ALA A 425 9.90 30.43 -44.13
CA ALA A 425 9.20 29.55 -45.07
C ALA A 425 7.72 29.96 -45.25
N TYR A 426 7.03 30.36 -44.18
CA TYR A 426 5.66 30.86 -44.26
C TYR A 426 5.58 32.17 -45.06
N ASN A 427 6.49 33.11 -44.78
CA ASN A 427 6.61 34.35 -45.54
C ASN A 427 6.96 34.09 -47.02
N ASN A 428 7.83 33.12 -47.30
CA ASN A 428 8.15 32.70 -48.67
C ASN A 428 6.94 32.11 -49.39
N MET A 429 6.15 31.27 -48.74
CA MET A 429 4.91 30.72 -49.30
C MET A 429 3.86 31.80 -49.57
N LEU A 430 3.70 32.79 -48.68
CA LEU A 430 2.84 33.94 -48.94
C LEU A 430 3.32 34.78 -50.13
N ARG A 431 4.64 34.98 -50.28
CA ARG A 431 5.23 35.66 -51.45
C ARG A 431 4.98 34.87 -52.74
N GLU A 432 5.09 33.55 -52.70
CA GLU A 432 4.79 32.65 -53.82
C GLU A 432 3.32 32.81 -54.26
N LEU A 433 2.38 32.78 -53.31
CA LEU A 433 0.95 32.97 -53.57
C LEU A 433 0.65 34.37 -54.12
N ALA A 434 1.32 35.41 -53.63
CA ALA A 434 1.19 36.76 -54.15
C ALA A 434 1.69 36.88 -55.61
N ARG A 435 2.84 36.27 -55.94
CA ARG A 435 3.37 36.21 -57.31
C ARG A 435 2.43 35.46 -58.25
N GLN A 436 1.89 34.31 -57.82
CA GLN A 436 0.94 33.54 -58.61
C GLN A 436 -0.38 34.29 -58.86
N ARG A 437 -0.81 35.15 -57.93
CA ARG A 437 -1.98 36.02 -58.11
C ARG A 437 -1.73 37.22 -59.03
N SER A 438 -0.50 37.73 -59.12
CA SER A 438 -0.19 38.86 -60.00
C SER A 438 0.15 38.44 -61.43
N ASN A 439 0.38 37.15 -61.69
CA ASN A 439 0.64 36.58 -63.02
C ASN A 439 -0.63 35.99 -63.69
N LYS A 440 -1.79 36.17 -63.09
CA LYS A 440 -3.12 36.00 -63.72
C LYS A 440 -3.75 37.36 -63.88
#